data_AF-A0A355S0N7-F1
#
_entry.id   AF-A0A355S0N7-F1
#
_cell.length_a   1.000
_cell.length_b   1.000
_cell.length_c   1.000
_cell.angle_alpha   90.00
_cell.angle_beta   90.00
_cell.angle_gamma   90.00
#
_symmetry.space_group_name_H-M   'P 1'
#
loop_
_entity.id
_entity.type
_entity.pdbx_description
1 polymer ?
#
loop_
_entity_poly.entity_id
_entity_poly.type
_entity_poly.pdbx_seq_one_letter_code
_entity_poly.pdbx_strand_id
1 'polypeptide(L)' 'SESNLLLLDEPTNHLDIVSKEALEEALLNYDGTVFTISHDRYFLNKVATRILYLDSESGIT' A
#
# COMPACT_ATOMS: atom_id res chain seq x y z
N SER A 1 -2.80 6.57 18.40
CA SER A 1 -3.99 5.79 18.03
C SER A 1 -3.52 4.37 17.86
N GLU A 2 -3.95 3.42 18.69
CA GLU A 2 -3.69 1.99 18.43
C GLU A 2 -4.69 1.49 17.37
N SER A 3 -4.49 1.95 16.15
CA SER A 3 -5.21 1.38 15.01
C SER A 3 -4.60 0.01 14.73
N ASN A 4 -5.42 -1.01 14.51
CA ASN A 4 -4.97 -2.36 14.15
C ASN A 4 -4.99 -2.60 12.63
N LEU A 5 -5.70 -1.73 11.89
CA LEU A 5 -5.89 -1.80 10.45
C LEU A 5 -5.83 -0.40 9.85
N LEU A 6 -5.01 -0.22 8.82
CA LEU A 6 -4.97 0.96 7.97
C LEU A 6 -5.55 0.64 6.60
N LEU A 7 -6.50 1.46 6.15
CA LEU A 7 -7.08 1.43 4.81
C LEU A 7 -6.57 2.66 4.05
N LEU A 8 -5.83 2.44 2.96
CA LEU A 8 -5.20 3.50 2.18
C LEU A 8 -5.63 3.40 0.72
N ASP A 9 -6.07 4.53 0.15
CA ASP A 9 -6.42 4.63 -1.27
C ASP A 9 -5.45 5.57 -1.96
N GLU A 10 -4.63 5.03 -2.85
CA GLU A 10 -3.57 5.72 -3.58
C GLU A 10 -2.65 6.59 -2.69
N PRO A 11 -2.02 6.02 -1.64
CA PRO A 11 -1.30 6.80 -0.63
C PRO A 11 -0.01 7.45 -1.14
N THR A 12 0.48 7.03 -2.30
CA THR A 12 1.69 7.58 -2.94
C THR A 12 1.38 8.77 -3.87
N ASN A 13 0.10 9.12 -4.04
CA ASN A 13 -0.30 10.18 -4.95
C ASN A 13 0.18 11.56 -4.47
N HIS A 14 0.59 12.41 -5.42
CA HIS A 14 1.14 13.75 -5.17
C HIS A 14 2.38 13.82 -4.25
N LEU A 15 2.96 12.67 -3.87
CA LEU A 15 4.18 12.62 -3.08
C LEU A 15 5.42 12.74 -3.96
N ASP A 16 6.39 13.51 -3.48
CA ASP A 16 7.75 13.47 -4.01
C ASP A 16 8.47 12.16 -3.60
N ILE A 17 9.64 11.92 -4.17
CA ILE A 17 10.40 10.68 -3.97
C ILE A 17 10.72 10.46 -2.49
N VAL A 18 11.17 11.50 -1.79
CA VAL A 18 11.57 11.40 -0.37
C VAL A 18 10.36 11.07 0.50
N SER A 19 9.22 11.69 0.23
CA SER A 19 7.98 11.45 0.97
C SER A 19 7.44 10.04 0.73
N LYS A 20 7.58 9.50 -0.50
CA LYS A 20 7.24 8.10 -0.80
C LYS A 20 8.10 7.13 -0.01
N GLU A 21 9.41 7.34 0.01
CA GLU A 21 10.33 6.47 0.77
C GLU A 21 10.02 6.49 2.27
N ALA A 22 9.72 7.67 2.83
CA ALA A 22 9.33 7.80 4.23
C ALA A 22 8.00 7.08 4.53
N LEU A 23 7.02 7.16 3.63
CA LEU A 23 5.77 6.42 3.75
C LEU A 23 6.00 4.91 3.70
N GLU A 24 6.82 4.43 2.76
CA GLU A 24 7.15 3.01 2.65
C GLU A 24 7.81 2.48 3.93
N GLU A 25 8.77 3.21 4.50
CA GLU A 25 9.42 2.85 5.75
C GLU A 25 8.44 2.86 6.93
N ALA A 26 7.53 3.83 7.00
CA ALA A 26 6.52 3.88 8.04
C ALA A 26 5.55 2.68 7.96
N LEU A 27 5.15 2.27 6.75
CA LEU A 27 4.27 1.12 6.55
C LEU A 27 4.97 -0.20 6.84
N LEU A 28 6.26 -0.33 6.52
CA LEU A 28 7.05 -1.53 6.84
C LEU A 28 7.25 -1.74 8.34
N ASN A 29 7.30 -0.66 9.11
CA ASN A 29 7.47 -0.70 10.57
C ASN A 29 6.13 -0.64 11.33
N TYR A 30 5.01 -0.67 10.63
CA TYR A 30 3.70 -0.64 11.26
C TYR A 30 3.29 -2.05 11.70
N ASP A 31 3.11 -2.24 13.00
CA ASP A 31 2.77 -3.55 13.60
C ASP A 31 1.33 -4.04 13.27
N GLY A 32 0.49 -3.15 12.73
CA GLY A 32 -0.87 -3.48 12.33
C GLY A 32 -0.98 -4.03 10.91
N THR A 33 -2.21 -4.30 10.47
CA THR A 33 -2.47 -4.71 9.08
C THR A 33 -2.64 -3.47 8.20
N VAL A 34 -2.10 -3.52 6.98
CA VAL A 34 -2.32 -2.50 5.95
C VAL A 34 -3.08 -3.12 4.80
N PHE A 35 -4.18 -2.48 4.40
CA PHE A 35 -4.86 -2.75 3.14
C PHE A 35 -4.74 -1.48 2.30
N THR A 36 -4.00 -1.56 1.20
CA THR A 36 -3.70 -0.40 0.36
C THR A 36 -4.07 -0.66 -1.08
N ILE A 37 -4.54 0.37 -1.76
CA ILE A 37 -4.81 0.39 -3.20
C ILE A 37 -3.76 1.31 -3.84
N SER A 38 -3.06 0.81 -4.86
CA SER A 38 -2.18 1.66 -5.64
C SER A 38 -1.98 1.14 -7.07
N HIS A 39 -1.77 2.06 -8.00
CA HIS A 39 -1.27 1.76 -9.34
C HIS A 39 0.26 1.60 -9.39
N ASP A 40 0.99 1.93 -8.32
CA ASP A 40 2.45 1.85 -8.26
C ASP A 40 2.93 0.45 -7.86
N ARG A 41 3.43 -0.30 -8.85
CA ARG A 41 3.93 -1.67 -8.64
C ARG A 41 5.18 -1.75 -7.78
N TYR A 42 6.04 -0.72 -7.77
CA TYR A 42 7.25 -0.72 -6.96
C TYR A 42 6.90 -0.58 -5.49
N PHE A 43 6.00 0.36 -5.18
CA PHE A 43 5.43 0.52 -3.85
C PHE A 43 4.79 -0.79 -3.36
N LEU A 44 3.87 -1.36 -4.14
CA LEU A 44 3.18 -2.61 -3.77
C LEU A 44 4.15 -3.77 -3.53
N ASN A 45 5.14 -3.98 -4.40
CA ASN A 45 6.11 -5.05 -4.22
C ASN A 45 7.00 -4.85 -2.98
N LYS A 46 7.18 -3.61 -2.53
CA LYS A 46 8.01 -3.29 -1.38
C LYS A 46 7.26 -3.48 -0.05
N VAL A 47 6.01 -3.02 0.02
CA VAL A 47 5.27 -2.99 1.29
C VAL A 47 4.25 -4.12 1.46
N ALA A 48 3.73 -4.68 0.35
CA ALA A 48 2.66 -5.67 0.43
C ALA A 48 3.21 -7.09 0.64
N THR A 49 2.62 -7.80 1.60
CA THR A 49 2.89 -9.24 1.82
C THR A 49 2.04 -10.13 0.91
N ARG A 50 0.94 -9.59 0.38
CA ARG A 50 0.07 -10.22 -0.60
C ARG A 50 -0.50 -9.16 -1.53
N ILE A 51 -0.52 -9.47 -2.83
CA ILE A 51 -1.11 -8.61 -3.85
C ILE A 51 -2.37 -9.30 -4.37
N LEU A 52 -3.46 -8.53 -4.49
CA LEU A 52 -4.70 -8.94 -5.13
C LEU A 52 -4.82 -8.18 -6.45
N TYR A 53 -5.08 -8.90 -7.54
CA TYR A 53 -5.32 -8.28 -8.84
C TYR A 53 -6.82 -8.20 -9.08
N LEU A 54 -7.33 -6.98 -9.29
CA LEU A 54 -8.70 -6.79 -9.75
C LEU A 54 -8.69 -6.68 -11.26
N ASP A 55 -9.25 -7.68 -11.91
CA ASP A 55 -9.47 -7.72 -13.34
C ASP A 55 -10.96 -7.56 -13.66
N SER A 56 -11.26 -6.85 -14.75
CA SER A 56 -12.63 -6.54 -15.15
C SER A 56 -13.41 -7.77 -15.67
N GLU A 57 -12.73 -8.79 -16.17
CA GLU A 57 -13.37 -9.99 -16.72
C GLU A 57 -13.45 -11.13 -15.69
N SER A 58 -12.42 -11.27 -14.86
CA SER A 58 -12.25 -12.40 -13.93
C SER A 58 -12.44 -12.06 -12.45
N GLY A 59 -12.57 -10.78 -12.10
CA GLY A 59 -12.76 -10.34 -10.72
C GLY A 59 -11.44 -10.29 -9.92
N ILE A 60 -11.47 -10.66 -8.64
CA ILE A 60 -10.28 -10.67 -7.78
C ILE A 60 -9.52 -12.00 -7.99
N THR A 61 -8.26 -11.90 -8.43
CA THR A 61 -7.31 -13.02 -8.55
C THR A 61 -6.16 -12.90 -7.55
#